data_AF-A0AAU8L5D0-F1
#
_entry.id   AF-A0AAU8L5D0-F1
#
_cell.length_a   1.000
_cell.length_b   1.000
_cell.length_c   1.000
_cell.angle_alpha   90.00
_cell.angle_beta   90.00
_cell.angle_gamma   90.00
#
_symmetry.space_group_name_H-M   'P 1'
#
loop_
_entity.id
_entity.type
_entity.pdbx_description
1 polymer ?
#
loop_
_entity_poly.entity_id
_entity_poly.type
_entity_poly.pdbx_seq_one_letter_code
_entity_poly.pdbx_strand_id
1 'polypeptide(L)'
;MSIETLAFIALAALIVIIFLMVYIRDVEVNKKLLIYEKSIEELNYQNHVLNKTLTEMKAQEQTDPKALEKRILDQAKQEVQHSLLPVVASLKDVEKIMQHFRDEQSARIDRIESRTKEMSFASVVPSSSNEKMILSLFAKGKSEAEIAKDLRIGVGEVDLVLKLANLK
;
A
#
# COMPACT_ATOMS: atom_id res chain seq x y z
N MET A 1 44.87 -103.19 13.65
CA MET A 1 45.60 -102.07 13.01
C MET A 1 46.67 -101.58 13.96
N SER A 2 47.88 -101.32 13.48
CA SER A 2 48.96 -100.75 14.31
C SER A 2 48.66 -99.28 14.62
N ILE A 3 49.08 -98.82 15.80
CA ILE A 3 48.90 -97.43 16.26
C ILE A 3 49.44 -96.41 15.24
N GLU A 4 50.50 -96.76 14.53
CA GLU A 4 51.10 -95.95 13.46
C GLU A 4 50.12 -95.69 12.31
N THR A 5 49.42 -96.72 11.83
CA THR A 5 48.41 -96.57 10.75
C THR A 5 47.23 -95.68 11.16
N LEU A 6 46.80 -95.76 12.42
CA LEU A 6 45.74 -94.90 12.96
C LEU A 6 46.20 -93.44 13.05
N ALA A 7 47.45 -93.18 13.46
CA ALA A 7 48.03 -91.84 13.52
C ALA A 7 48.13 -91.19 12.13
N PHE A 8 48.53 -91.95 11.11
CA PHE A 8 48.57 -91.45 9.72
C PHE A 8 47.18 -91.10 9.18
N ILE A 9 46.16 -91.91 9.46
CA ILE A 9 44.78 -91.64 9.06
C ILE A 9 44.24 -90.39 9.77
N ALA A 10 44.50 -90.24 11.06
CA ALA A 10 44.11 -89.06 11.82
C ALA A 10 44.78 -87.77 11.30
N LEU A 11 46.07 -87.84 10.94
CA LEU A 11 46.79 -86.71 10.36
C LEU A 11 46.27 -86.35 8.97
N ALA A 12 45.98 -87.35 8.12
CA ALA A 12 45.37 -87.12 6.81
C ALA A 12 43.98 -86.47 6.95
N ALA A 13 43.15 -86.94 7.88
CA ALA A 13 41.84 -86.35 8.15
C ALA A 13 41.96 -84.90 8.63
N LEU A 14 42.92 -84.59 9.50
CA LEU A 14 43.16 -83.24 9.99
C LEU A 14 43.57 -82.28 8.86
N ILE A 15 44.43 -82.72 7.94
CA ILE A 15 44.80 -81.94 6.76
C ILE A 15 43.58 -81.63 5.89
N VAL A 16 42.73 -82.64 5.62
CA VAL A 16 41.51 -82.46 4.84
C VAL A 16 40.57 -81.44 5.50
N ILE A 17 40.40 -81.49 6.82
CA ILE A 17 39.57 -80.54 7.56
C ILE A 17 40.10 -79.11 7.43
N ILE A 18 41.43 -78.92 7.54
CA ILE A 18 42.05 -77.59 7.36
C ILE A 18 41.80 -77.06 5.94
N PHE A 19 41.98 -77.88 4.91
CA PHE A 19 41.71 -77.49 3.53
C PHE A 19 40.24 -77.08 3.34
N LEU A 20 39.31 -77.85 3.91
CA LEU A 20 37.88 -77.56 3.82
C LEU A 20 37.52 -76.24 4.52
N MET A 21 38.11 -76.00 5.70
CA MET A 21 37.94 -74.75 6.45
C MET A 21 38.47 -73.54 5.66
N VAL A 22 39.66 -73.65 5.06
CA VAL A 22 40.24 -72.59 4.22
C VAL A 22 39.37 -72.33 2.99
N TYR A 23 38.88 -73.38 2.34
CA TYR A 23 38.00 -73.26 1.18
C TYR A 23 36.70 -72.53 1.50
N ILE A 24 36.01 -72.91 2.58
CA ILE A 24 34.77 -72.22 3.01
C ILE A 24 35.06 -70.75 3.31
N ARG A 25 36.15 -70.47 4.03
CA ARG A 25 36.54 -69.10 4.36
C ARG A 25 36.83 -68.26 3.12
N ASP A 26 37.53 -68.82 2.14
CA ASP A 26 37.86 -68.11 0.89
C ASP A 26 36.61 -67.76 0.08
N VAL A 27 35.65 -68.69 -0.01
CA VAL A 27 34.36 -68.46 -0.65
C VAL A 27 33.58 -67.34 0.06
N GLU A 28 33.55 -67.32 1.38
CA GLU A 28 32.89 -66.24 2.14
C GLU A 28 33.56 -64.88 1.95
N VAL A 29 34.90 -64.84 1.96
CA VAL A 29 35.66 -63.61 1.75
C VAL A 29 35.42 -63.08 0.34
N ASN A 30 35.46 -63.92 -0.69
CA ASN A 30 35.18 -63.51 -2.06
C ASN A 30 33.75 -62.96 -2.22
N LYS A 31 32.75 -63.58 -1.57
CA LYS A 31 31.38 -63.04 -1.57
C LYS A 31 31.30 -61.65 -0.94
N LYS A 32 32.00 -61.42 0.18
CA LYS A 32 32.05 -60.11 0.84
C LYS A 32 32.76 -59.06 -0.03
N LEU A 33 33.87 -59.44 -0.66
CA LEU A 33 34.62 -58.56 -1.57
C LEU A 33 33.76 -58.11 -2.75
N LEU A 34 32.99 -59.02 -3.36
CA LEU A 34 32.10 -58.68 -4.48
C LEU A 34 31.00 -57.69 -4.05
N ILE A 35 30.46 -57.83 -2.85
CA ILE A 35 29.48 -56.87 -2.30
C ILE A 35 30.13 -55.50 -2.06
N TYR A 36 31.36 -55.49 -1.52
CA TYR A 36 32.10 -54.23 -1.32
C TYR A 36 32.43 -53.54 -2.62
N GLU A 37 32.88 -54.28 -3.64
CA GLU A 37 33.15 -53.76 -4.98
C GLU A 37 31.91 -53.06 -5.56
N LYS A 38 30.75 -53.75 -5.54
CA LYS A 38 29.48 -53.18 -5.98
C LYS A 38 29.07 -51.93 -5.19
N SER A 39 29.32 -51.93 -3.88
CA SER A 39 28.99 -50.80 -3.02
C SER A 39 29.89 -49.58 -3.29
N ILE A 40 31.17 -49.82 -3.57
CA ILE A 40 32.13 -48.78 -3.95
C ILE A 40 31.79 -48.20 -5.31
N GLU A 41 31.41 -49.05 -6.28
CA GLU A 41 30.99 -48.61 -7.61
C GLU A 41 29.74 -47.70 -7.53
N GLU A 42 28.73 -48.13 -6.76
CA GLU A 42 27.53 -47.34 -6.52
C GLU A 42 27.84 -46.01 -5.81
N LEU A 43 28.69 -46.03 -4.78
CA LEU A 43 29.12 -44.80 -4.09
C LEU A 43 29.86 -43.85 -5.03
N ASN A 44 30.73 -44.37 -5.89
CA ASN A 44 31.48 -43.57 -6.85
C ASN A 44 30.54 -42.95 -7.91
N TYR A 45 29.57 -43.72 -8.39
CA TYR A 45 28.54 -43.23 -9.31
C TYR A 45 27.71 -42.11 -8.66
N GLN A 46 27.22 -42.32 -7.44
CA GLN A 46 26.47 -41.31 -6.70
C GLN A 46 27.32 -40.05 -6.44
N ASN A 47 28.60 -40.22 -6.11
CA ASN A 47 29.51 -39.11 -5.90
C ASN A 47 29.72 -38.30 -7.19
N HIS A 48 29.88 -38.97 -8.33
CA HIS A 48 29.98 -38.33 -9.63
C HIS A 48 28.70 -37.56 -9.99
N VAL A 49 27.53 -38.16 -9.79
CA VAL A 49 26.24 -37.50 -10.03
C VAL A 49 26.07 -36.29 -9.11
N LEU A 50 26.39 -36.42 -7.81
CA LEU A 50 26.33 -35.32 -6.84
C LEU A 50 27.28 -34.18 -7.20
N ASN A 51 28.51 -34.48 -7.60
CA ASN A 51 29.46 -33.46 -8.03
C ASN A 51 28.97 -32.75 -9.30
N LYS A 52 28.37 -33.50 -10.24
CA LYS A 52 27.77 -32.93 -11.44
C LYS A 52 26.61 -32.00 -11.11
N THR A 53 25.66 -32.44 -10.28
CA THR A 53 24.53 -31.60 -9.86
C THR A 53 24.97 -30.38 -9.07
N LEU A 54 25.97 -30.51 -8.18
CA LEU A 54 26.57 -29.37 -7.47
C LEU A 54 27.24 -28.39 -8.44
N THR A 55 27.92 -28.88 -9.47
CA THR A 55 28.56 -28.03 -10.47
C THR A 55 27.51 -27.31 -11.32
N GLU A 56 26.45 -28.00 -11.73
CA GLU A 56 25.31 -27.41 -12.43
C GLU A 56 24.59 -26.38 -11.56
N MET A 57 24.34 -26.68 -10.28
CA MET A 57 23.75 -25.73 -9.32
C MET A 57 24.65 -24.51 -9.11
N LYS A 58 25.97 -24.69 -8.96
CA LYS A 58 26.91 -23.56 -8.88
C LYS A 58 26.95 -22.75 -10.18
N ALA A 59 26.84 -23.38 -11.34
CA ALA A 59 26.75 -22.68 -12.62
C ALA A 59 25.42 -21.90 -12.75
N GLN A 60 24.34 -22.40 -12.15
CA GLN A 60 23.04 -21.73 -12.09
C GLN A 60 23.01 -20.60 -11.03
N GLU A 61 23.66 -20.82 -9.89
CA GLU A 61 23.85 -19.85 -8.80
C GLU A 61 24.99 -18.85 -9.06
N GLN A 62 25.76 -19.02 -10.14
CA GLN A 62 26.57 -17.95 -10.76
C GLN A 62 25.69 -16.84 -11.39
N THR A 63 24.50 -16.62 -10.85
CA THR A 63 23.93 -15.28 -10.79
C THR A 63 24.78 -14.51 -9.78
N ASP A 64 25.94 -14.03 -10.26
CA ASP A 64 26.94 -13.25 -9.56
C ASP A 64 26.26 -12.38 -8.47
N PRO A 65 26.54 -12.56 -7.16
CA PRO A 65 25.81 -11.86 -6.10
C PRO A 65 25.86 -10.33 -6.28
N LYS A 66 26.91 -9.83 -6.92
CA LYS A 66 27.04 -8.41 -7.34
C LYS A 66 26.12 -8.03 -8.50
N ALA A 67 25.84 -8.93 -9.43
CA ALA A 67 24.87 -8.72 -10.49
C ALA A 67 23.43 -8.78 -9.96
N LEU A 68 23.16 -9.64 -8.97
CA LEU A 68 21.87 -9.67 -8.27
C LEU A 68 21.65 -8.38 -7.48
N GLU A 69 22.66 -7.92 -6.73
CA GLU A 69 22.64 -6.65 -6.00
C GLU A 69 22.38 -5.47 -6.95
N LYS A 70 23.06 -5.42 -8.11
CA LYS A 70 22.79 -4.41 -9.13
C LYS A 70 21.36 -4.45 -9.66
N ARG A 71 20.82 -5.64 -9.94
CA ARG A 71 19.43 -5.79 -10.42
C ARG A 71 18.41 -5.31 -9.38
N ILE A 72 18.62 -5.66 -8.11
CA ILE A 72 17.77 -5.20 -7.00
C ILE A 72 17.85 -3.68 -6.88
N LEU A 73 19.04 -3.10 -6.98
CA LEU A 73 19.23 -1.65 -6.87
C LEU A 73 18.61 -0.90 -8.06
N ASP A 74 18.72 -1.44 -9.27
CA ASP A 74 18.09 -0.88 -10.47
C ASP A 74 16.56 -0.99 -10.40
N GLN A 75 16.01 -2.13 -9.96
CA GLN A 75 14.56 -2.29 -9.75
C GLN A 75 14.04 -1.35 -8.66
N ALA A 76 14.74 -1.24 -7.53
CA ALA A 76 14.36 -0.31 -6.46
C ALA A 76 14.39 1.14 -6.96
N LYS A 77 15.39 1.53 -7.76
CA LYS A 77 15.47 2.87 -8.36
C LYS A 77 14.33 3.13 -9.34
N GLN A 78 13.96 2.12 -10.12
CA GLN A 78 12.87 2.21 -11.09
C GLN A 78 11.50 2.30 -10.38
N GLU A 79 11.28 1.52 -9.31
CA GLU A 79 10.10 1.56 -8.45
C GLU A 79 9.97 2.92 -7.75
N VAL A 80 11.08 3.44 -7.21
CA VAL A 80 11.15 4.76 -6.58
C VAL A 80 10.86 5.86 -7.59
N GLN A 81 11.41 5.79 -8.80
CA GLN A 81 11.10 6.77 -9.84
C GLN A 81 9.63 6.68 -10.26
N HIS A 82 9.09 5.48 -10.43
CA HIS A 82 7.71 5.30 -10.88
C HIS A 82 6.68 5.68 -9.80
N SER A 83 7.00 5.51 -8.52
CA SER A 83 6.05 5.78 -7.43
C SER A 83 6.22 7.16 -6.80
N LEU A 84 7.45 7.66 -6.60
CA LEU A 84 7.66 8.93 -5.91
C LEU A 84 7.55 10.15 -6.83
N LEU A 85 7.98 10.07 -8.10
CA LEU A 85 7.86 11.19 -9.04
C LEU A 85 6.41 11.63 -9.25
N PRO A 86 5.44 10.74 -9.52
CA PRO A 86 4.05 11.17 -9.68
C PRO A 86 3.41 11.66 -8.37
N VAL A 87 3.86 11.17 -7.21
CA VAL A 87 3.39 11.67 -5.91
C VAL A 87 3.87 13.10 -5.67
N VAL A 88 5.13 13.39 -5.96
CA VAL A 88 5.69 14.75 -5.87
C VAL A 88 5.02 15.69 -6.87
N ALA A 89 4.75 15.22 -8.09
CA ALA A 89 4.01 16.00 -9.10
C ALA A 89 2.58 16.31 -8.61
N SER A 90 1.89 15.30 -8.07
CA SER A 90 0.54 15.47 -7.51
C SER A 90 0.51 16.44 -6.34
N LEU A 91 1.53 16.41 -5.45
CA LEU A 91 1.68 17.37 -4.36
C LEU A 91 1.85 18.81 -4.86
N LYS A 92 2.62 19.01 -5.93
CA LYS A 92 2.81 20.32 -6.56
C LYS A 92 1.53 20.84 -7.22
N ASP A 93 0.73 19.94 -7.80
CA ASP A 93 -0.58 20.30 -8.35
C ASP A 93 -1.57 20.67 -7.23
N VAL A 94 -1.55 19.94 -6.10
CA VAL A 94 -2.33 20.29 -4.91
C VAL A 94 -1.92 21.66 -4.35
N GLU A 95 -0.63 21.96 -4.29
CA GLU A 95 -0.12 23.28 -3.89
C GLU A 95 -0.69 24.39 -4.78
N LYS A 96 -0.67 24.19 -6.10
CA LYS A 96 -1.21 25.14 -7.07
C LYS A 96 -2.73 25.32 -6.94
N ILE A 97 -3.48 24.23 -6.75
CA ILE A 97 -4.93 24.27 -6.51
C ILE A 97 -5.22 25.03 -5.21
N MET A 98 -4.46 24.78 -4.15
CA MET A 98 -4.62 25.44 -2.86
C MET A 98 -4.33 26.94 -2.96
N GLN A 99 -3.35 27.33 -3.77
CA GLN A 99 -3.04 28.74 -4.02
C GLN A 99 -4.17 29.44 -4.80
N HIS A 100 -4.67 28.81 -5.86
CA HIS A 100 -5.84 29.32 -6.59
C HIS A 100 -7.09 29.41 -5.71
N PHE A 101 -7.32 28.42 -4.85
CA PHE A 101 -8.43 28.45 -3.90
C PHE A 101 -8.28 29.63 -2.93
N ARG A 102 -7.09 29.85 -2.38
CA ARG A 102 -6.81 31.00 -1.51
C ARG A 102 -7.09 32.32 -2.23
N ASP A 103 -6.61 32.47 -3.47
CA ASP A 103 -6.79 33.68 -4.25
C ASP A 103 -8.28 33.92 -4.58
N GLU A 104 -9.02 32.86 -4.94
CA GLU A 104 -10.46 32.95 -5.20
C GLU A 104 -11.25 33.28 -3.93
N GLN A 105 -10.92 32.65 -2.80
CA GLN A 105 -11.57 32.95 -1.53
C GLN A 105 -11.26 34.37 -1.08
N SER A 106 -10.03 34.85 -1.24
CA SER A 106 -9.67 36.25 -0.97
C SER A 106 -10.49 37.20 -1.84
N ALA A 107 -10.55 36.96 -3.16
CA ALA A 107 -11.33 37.80 -4.06
C ALA A 107 -12.84 37.77 -3.76
N ARG A 108 -13.38 36.63 -3.31
CA ARG A 108 -14.77 36.52 -2.85
C ARG A 108 -14.98 37.29 -1.56
N ILE A 109 -14.08 37.19 -0.59
CA ILE A 109 -14.11 37.96 0.66
C ILE A 109 -14.05 39.45 0.34
N ASP A 110 -13.15 39.89 -0.52
CA ASP A 110 -13.01 41.30 -0.92
C ASP A 110 -14.31 41.84 -1.55
N ARG A 111 -14.96 41.04 -2.40
CA ARG A 111 -16.27 41.39 -3.00
C ARG A 111 -17.40 41.42 -1.98
N ILE A 112 -17.38 40.53 -1.00
CA ILE A 112 -18.37 40.53 0.08
C ILE A 112 -18.13 41.74 0.99
N GLU A 113 -16.88 42.06 1.30
CA GLU A 113 -16.51 43.23 2.09
C GLU A 113 -16.89 44.51 1.37
N SER A 114 -16.65 44.63 0.05
CA SER A 114 -17.06 45.79 -0.73
C SER A 114 -18.58 45.94 -0.76
N ARG A 115 -19.32 44.86 -1.01
CA ARG A 115 -20.80 44.87 -0.96
C ARG A 115 -21.33 45.18 0.44
N THR A 116 -20.70 44.67 1.48
CA THR A 116 -21.12 44.91 2.87
C THR A 116 -20.81 46.35 3.28
N LYS A 117 -19.68 46.93 2.84
CA LYS A 117 -19.38 48.35 3.01
C LYS A 117 -20.42 49.20 2.29
N GLU A 118 -20.69 48.93 1.01
CA GLU A 118 -21.72 49.62 0.22
C GLU A 118 -23.12 49.50 0.85
N MET A 119 -23.50 48.31 1.34
CA MET A 119 -24.78 48.08 2.03
C MET A 119 -24.82 48.75 3.41
N SER A 120 -23.69 48.85 4.11
CA SER A 120 -23.57 49.58 5.37
C SER A 120 -23.72 51.09 5.15
N PHE A 121 -23.29 51.62 4.01
CA PHE A 121 -23.60 52.99 3.59
C PHE A 121 -25.04 53.15 3.11
N ALA A 122 -25.66 52.12 2.50
CA ALA A 122 -27.04 52.17 1.99
C ALA A 122 -28.13 51.81 3.03
N SER A 123 -27.78 51.33 4.23
CA SER A 123 -28.75 50.98 5.27
C SER A 123 -29.30 52.19 6.02
N VAL A 124 -28.87 53.41 5.70
CA VAL A 124 -29.50 54.64 6.19
C VAL A 124 -30.48 55.10 5.10
N VAL A 125 -31.74 54.66 5.20
CA VAL A 125 -33.01 55.26 4.70
C VAL A 125 -33.94 54.19 4.09
N PRO A 126 -34.86 53.61 4.89
CA PRO A 126 -36.03 52.89 4.37
C PRO A 126 -37.29 53.78 4.24
N SER A 127 -37.18 55.11 4.21
CA SER A 127 -38.36 56.00 4.33
C SER A 127 -39.22 56.11 3.06
N SER A 128 -38.67 55.93 1.85
CA SER A 128 -39.41 56.20 0.61
C SER A 128 -40.43 55.12 0.22
N SER A 129 -40.22 53.86 0.64
CA SER A 129 -41.16 52.78 0.35
C SER A 129 -42.41 52.85 1.21
N ASN A 130 -42.29 53.38 2.43
CA ASN A 130 -43.38 53.41 3.39
C ASN A 130 -44.37 54.53 3.07
N GLU A 131 -43.92 55.67 2.53
CA GLU A 131 -44.74 56.84 2.20
C GLU A 131 -45.90 56.49 1.26
N LYS A 132 -45.62 55.85 0.12
CA LYS A 132 -46.65 55.46 -0.86
C LYS A 132 -47.64 54.45 -0.29
N MET A 133 -47.17 53.57 0.58
CA MET A 133 -47.99 52.53 1.18
C MET A 133 -48.94 53.11 2.23
N ILE A 134 -48.47 54.08 3.04
CA ILE A 134 -49.28 54.84 3.99
C ILE A 134 -50.45 55.55 3.27
N LEU A 135 -50.16 56.26 2.19
CA LEU A 135 -51.17 56.97 1.40
C LEU A 135 -52.25 56.02 0.83
N SER A 136 -51.83 54.86 0.34
CA SER A 136 -52.76 53.86 -0.22
C SER A 136 -53.67 53.21 0.83
N LEU A 137 -53.19 53.05 2.07
CA LEU A 137 -53.96 52.47 3.17
C LEU A 137 -54.91 53.51 3.78
N PHE A 138 -54.49 54.77 3.85
CA PHE A 138 -55.34 55.87 4.28
C PHE A 138 -56.47 56.15 3.30
N ALA A 139 -56.19 56.12 1.99
CA ALA A 139 -57.22 56.22 0.94
C ALA A 139 -58.26 55.10 0.99
N LYS A 140 -57.92 53.95 1.59
CA LYS A 140 -58.85 52.83 1.85
C LYS A 140 -59.67 52.99 3.13
N GLY A 141 -59.53 54.11 3.85
CA GLY A 141 -60.28 54.45 5.05
C GLY A 141 -59.75 53.84 6.35
N LYS A 142 -58.51 53.31 6.38
CA LYS A 142 -57.89 52.81 7.62
C LYS A 142 -57.41 53.96 8.51
N SER A 143 -57.48 53.75 9.82
CA SER A 143 -57.02 54.74 10.80
C SER A 143 -55.49 54.80 10.90
N GLU A 144 -54.95 55.97 11.27
CA GLU A 144 -53.51 56.21 11.41
C GLU A 144 -52.82 55.19 12.35
N ALA A 145 -53.51 54.78 13.43
CA ALA A 145 -53.01 53.79 14.38
C ALA A 145 -52.97 52.37 13.82
N GLU A 146 -53.90 52.01 12.93
CA GLU A 146 -53.90 50.71 12.24
C GLU A 146 -52.82 50.64 11.18
N ILE A 147 -52.60 51.73 10.44
CA ILE A 147 -51.53 51.84 9.44
C ILE A 147 -50.17 51.72 10.11
N ALA A 148 -49.97 52.40 11.25
CA ALA A 148 -48.75 52.31 12.05
C ALA A 148 -48.48 50.88 12.54
N LYS A 149 -49.53 50.16 12.96
CA LYS A 149 -49.43 48.77 13.40
C LYS A 149 -49.12 47.80 12.25
N ASP A 150 -49.78 47.97 11.09
CA ASP A 150 -49.60 47.11 9.92
C ASP A 150 -48.20 47.28 9.29
N LEU A 151 -47.69 48.51 9.23
CA LEU A 151 -46.37 48.83 8.67
C LEU A 151 -45.24 48.77 9.71
N ARG A 152 -45.56 48.53 11.00
CA ARG A 152 -44.62 48.54 12.13
C ARG A 152 -43.78 49.82 12.22
N ILE A 153 -44.41 50.95 11.96
CA ILE A 153 -43.82 52.29 12.02
C ILE A 153 -44.48 53.10 13.13
N GLY A 154 -43.84 54.18 13.57
CA GLY A 154 -44.40 55.05 14.61
C GLY A 154 -45.63 55.80 14.13
N VAL A 155 -46.64 55.97 14.99
CA VAL A 155 -47.87 56.74 14.66
C VAL A 155 -47.53 58.16 14.21
N GLY A 156 -46.49 58.77 14.80
CA GLY A 156 -46.02 60.11 14.41
C GLY A 156 -45.43 60.19 13.00
N GLU A 157 -44.87 59.09 12.47
CA GLU A 157 -44.33 59.03 11.11
C GLU A 157 -45.46 58.96 10.07
N VAL A 158 -46.54 58.26 10.40
CA VAL A 158 -47.78 58.21 9.60
C VAL A 158 -48.46 59.59 9.55
N ASP A 159 -48.60 60.27 10.69
CA ASP A 159 -49.19 61.62 10.78
C ASP A 159 -48.38 62.66 9.98
N LEU A 160 -47.05 62.58 10.03
CA LEU A 160 -46.17 63.46 9.26
C LEU A 160 -46.35 63.27 7.75
N VAL A 161 -46.40 62.02 7.28
CA VAL A 161 -46.60 61.69 5.86
C VAL A 161 -47.97 62.16 5.36
N LEU A 162 -49.03 61.99 6.16
CA LEU A 162 -50.37 62.42 5.78
C LEU A 162 -50.50 63.95 5.71
N LYS A 163 -49.83 64.68 6.61
CA LYS A 163 -49.75 66.14 6.57
C LYS A 163 -48.96 66.66 5.38
N LEU A 164 -47.82 66.02 5.05
CA LEU A 164 -47.02 66.37 3.88
C LEU A 164 -47.77 66.13 2.56
N ALA A 165 -48.67 65.15 2.54
CA ALA A 165 -49.50 64.83 1.38
C ALA A 165 -50.80 65.66 1.27
N ASN A 166 -51.03 66.65 2.14
CA ASN A 166 -52.23 67.51 2.18
C ASN A 166 -53.55 66.73 2.28
N LEU A 167 -53.56 65.56 2.92
CA LEU A 167 -54.77 64.77 3.14
C LEU A 167 -55.44 65.08 4.50
N LYS A 168 -54.86 66.02 5.27
CA LYS A 168 -55.36 66.55 6.53
C LYS A 168 -54.73 67.91 6.83
#